data_AF-A0AB37NZ51-F1
#
_entry.id   AF-A0AB37NZ51-F1
#
_cell.length_a   1.000
_cell.length_b   1.000
_cell.length_c   1.000
_cell.angle_alpha   90.00
_cell.angle_beta   90.00
_cell.angle_gamma   90.00
#
_symmetry.space_group_name_H-M   'P 1'
#
loop_
_entity.id
_entity.type
_entity.pdbx_description
1 polymer ?
#
loop_
_entity_poly.entity_id
_entity_poly.type
_entity_poly.pdbx_seq_one_letter_code
_entity_poly.pdbx_strand_id
1 'polypeptide(L)'
;MVDKGYTKPPQNLTNGIYFAPAYVSSEGLTEEQNRKLNDDINACRDARVAAIDLVYRTKLGNPEFYGDPEVALVDCLHRKNLVPQHYTMDQYRKESDLYMNDTSEHAFDRFSFDINDSDTLTCMATTAPTLLQPRLEIWKPLG
;
A
#
# COMPACT_ATOMS: atom_id res chain seq x y z
N MET A 1 18.35 -1.25 8.90
CA MET A 1 18.34 0.22 8.70
C MET A 1 19.07 0.94 9.81
N VAL A 2 18.67 0.78 11.08
CA VAL A 2 19.34 1.41 12.24
C VAL A 2 20.84 1.09 12.31
N ASP A 3 21.24 -0.17 12.08
CA ASP A 3 22.66 -0.58 12.06
C ASP A 3 23.49 0.12 10.98
N LYS A 4 22.84 0.72 9.97
CA LYS A 4 23.49 1.51 8.91
C LYS A 4 23.49 3.01 9.18
N GLY A 5 23.04 3.43 10.37
CA GLY A 5 23.04 4.82 10.83
C GLY A 5 21.76 5.62 10.56
N TYR A 6 20.69 4.97 10.08
CA TYR A 6 19.41 5.64 9.85
C TYR A 6 18.51 5.61 11.09
N THR A 7 17.58 6.56 11.20
CA THR A 7 16.49 6.48 12.18
C THR A 7 15.61 5.26 11.92
N LYS A 8 14.81 4.84 12.91
CA LYS A 8 13.93 3.68 12.73
C LYS A 8 12.82 4.02 11.73
N PRO A 9 12.65 3.27 10.62
CA PRO A 9 11.56 3.52 9.69
C PRO A 9 10.20 3.19 10.34
N PRO A 10 9.13 3.91 9.98
CA PRO A 10 7.77 3.59 10.40
C PRO A 10 7.38 2.20 9.89
N GLN A 11 6.56 1.52 10.69
CA GLN A 11 6.04 0.21 10.32
C GLN A 11 4.69 0.39 9.63
N ASN A 12 4.71 0.37 8.29
CA ASN A 12 3.53 0.50 7.45
C ASN A 12 2.76 -0.82 7.40
N LEU A 13 2.02 -1.10 8.47
CA LEU A 13 1.28 -2.32 8.68
C LEU A 13 -0.22 -2.05 8.72
N THR A 14 -0.99 -2.92 8.07
CA THR A 14 -2.42 -3.06 8.35
C THR A 14 -2.73 -4.53 8.56
N ASN A 15 -3.40 -4.89 9.65
CA ASN A 15 -3.65 -6.29 10.03
C ASN A 15 -2.42 -7.21 9.99
N GLY A 16 -1.26 -6.67 10.38
CA GLY A 16 0.01 -7.39 10.32
C GLY A 16 0.59 -7.59 8.91
N ILE A 17 -0.05 -7.04 7.88
CA ILE A 17 0.43 -7.03 6.49
C ILE A 17 1.27 -5.78 6.28
N TYR A 18 2.51 -5.98 5.89
CA TYR A 18 3.36 -4.90 5.38
C TYR A 18 2.90 -4.53 3.98
N PHE A 19 2.53 -3.27 3.75
CA PHE A 19 1.94 -2.88 2.46
C PHE A 19 2.80 -1.93 1.63
N ALA A 20 3.72 -1.19 2.24
CA ALA A 20 4.58 -0.27 1.52
C ALA A 20 5.96 -0.11 2.18
N PRO A 21 7.04 0.09 1.39
CA PRO A 21 8.26 0.71 1.91
C PRO A 21 7.94 2.03 2.63
N ALA A 22 8.82 2.43 3.57
CA ALA A 22 8.66 3.71 4.25
C ALA A 22 8.52 4.85 3.21
N TYR A 23 7.59 5.77 3.42
CA TYR A 23 7.46 6.94 2.55
C TYR A 23 8.57 7.93 2.92
N VAL A 24 9.67 7.89 2.17
CA VAL A 24 10.93 8.54 2.55
C VAL A 24 10.94 10.01 2.18
N SER A 25 11.30 10.89 3.13
CA SER A 25 11.68 12.26 2.79
C SER A 25 13.12 12.30 2.27
N SER A 26 13.31 12.86 1.08
CA SER A 26 14.63 13.19 0.52
C SER A 26 15.09 14.60 0.92
N GLU A 27 14.30 15.34 1.71
CA GLU A 27 14.61 16.70 2.12
C GLU A 27 15.92 16.75 2.91
N GLY A 28 16.85 17.60 2.45
CA GLY A 28 18.16 17.77 3.09
C GLY A 28 19.19 16.67 2.81
N LEU A 29 18.85 15.64 2.04
CA LEU A 29 19.82 14.63 1.60
C LEU A 29 20.59 15.10 0.35
N THR A 30 21.90 14.82 0.30
CA THR A 30 22.64 14.91 -0.96
C THR A 30 22.20 13.78 -1.91
N GLU A 31 22.51 13.92 -3.20
CA GLU A 31 22.22 12.89 -4.19
C GLU A 31 22.90 11.55 -3.84
N GLU A 32 24.15 11.59 -3.37
CA GLU A 32 24.87 10.39 -2.93
C GLU A 32 24.20 9.74 -1.72
N GLN A 33 23.74 10.53 -0.75
CA GLN A 33 23.04 10.02 0.42
C GLN A 33 21.71 9.38 0.03
N ASN A 34 20.95 10.03 -0.86
CA ASN A 34 19.67 9.53 -1.35
C ASN A 34 19.84 8.23 -2.14
N ARG A 35 20.84 8.16 -3.02
CA ARG A 35 21.16 6.93 -3.77
C ARG A 35 21.54 5.79 -2.82
N LYS A 36 22.46 6.05 -1.89
CA LYS A 36 22.89 5.05 -0.89
C LYS A 36 21.71 4.55 -0.05
N LEU A 37 20.81 5.45 0.34
CA LEU A 37 19.61 5.08 1.10
C LEU A 37 18.71 4.14 0.29
N ASN A 38 18.45 4.46 -0.98
CA ASN A 38 17.66 3.58 -1.86
C ASN A 38 18.31 2.20 -2.02
N ASP A 39 19.62 2.14 -2.21
CA ASP A 39 20.36 0.89 -2.29
C ASP A 39 20.23 0.05 -1.01
N ASP A 40 20.32 0.70 0.15
CA ASP A 40 20.17 0.05 1.45
C ASP A 40 18.75 -0.45 1.73
N ILE A 41 17.73 0.31 1.31
CA ILE A 41 16.31 -0.10 1.41
C ILE A 41 16.06 -1.32 0.53
N ASN A 42 16.50 -1.28 -0.73
CA ASN A 42 16.31 -2.37 -1.68
C ASN A 42 17.02 -3.63 -1.22
N ALA A 43 18.29 -3.53 -0.83
CA ALA A 43 19.05 -4.67 -0.29
C ALA A 43 18.38 -5.27 0.96
N CYS A 44 17.83 -4.43 1.85
CA CYS A 44 17.10 -4.92 3.02
C CYS A 44 15.81 -5.64 2.63
N ARG A 45 15.03 -5.08 1.70
CA ARG A 45 13.76 -5.66 1.23
C ARG A 45 13.99 -7.01 0.56
N ASP A 46 14.92 -7.07 -0.37
CA ASP A 46 15.21 -8.27 -1.17
C ASP A 46 15.74 -9.40 -0.29
N ALA A 47 16.66 -9.09 0.63
CA ALA A 47 17.27 -10.10 1.47
C ALA A 47 16.35 -10.64 2.57
N ARG A 48 15.29 -9.92 2.97
CA ARG A 48 14.54 -10.22 4.21
C ARG A 48 13.04 -10.41 4.03
N VAL A 49 12.40 -9.67 3.13
CA VAL A 49 10.93 -9.52 3.16
C VAL A 49 10.27 -9.88 1.84
N ALA A 50 10.92 -9.63 0.70
CA ALA A 50 10.28 -9.68 -0.62
C ALA A 50 9.53 -10.99 -0.93
N ALA A 51 10.18 -12.14 -0.72
CA ALA A 51 9.57 -13.44 -1.03
C ALA A 51 8.38 -13.77 -0.11
N ILE A 52 8.52 -13.51 1.18
CA ILE A 52 7.47 -13.79 2.19
C ILE A 52 6.27 -12.88 1.94
N ASP A 53 6.53 -11.60 1.72
CA ASP A 53 5.52 -10.59 1.45
C ASP A 53 4.73 -10.91 0.18
N LEU A 54 5.41 -11.29 -0.91
CA LEU A 54 4.74 -11.71 -2.14
C LEU A 54 3.78 -12.88 -1.90
N VAL A 55 4.25 -13.97 -1.29
CA VAL A 55 3.42 -15.16 -1.03
C VAL A 55 2.22 -14.82 -0.14
N TYR A 56 2.44 -14.00 0.89
CA TYR A 56 1.37 -13.62 1.82
C TYR A 56 0.31 -12.74 1.16
N ARG A 57 0.73 -11.74 0.38
CA ARG A 57 -0.19 -10.87 -0.38
C ARG A 57 -0.96 -11.63 -1.45
N THR A 58 -0.32 -12.51 -2.19
CA THR A 58 -0.99 -13.39 -3.17
C THR A 58 -2.05 -14.23 -2.47
N LYS A 59 -1.72 -14.89 -1.36
CA LYS A 59 -2.67 -15.75 -0.65
C LYS A 59 -3.90 -15.01 -0.13
N LEU A 60 -3.71 -13.80 0.40
CA LEU A 60 -4.79 -13.04 1.02
C LEU A 60 -5.61 -12.22 0.03
N GLY A 61 -4.95 -11.48 -0.86
CA GLY A 61 -5.58 -10.50 -1.74
C GLY A 61 -5.77 -10.95 -3.17
N ASN A 62 -4.81 -11.68 -3.73
CA ASN A 62 -4.76 -11.99 -5.17
C ASN A 62 -4.48 -13.48 -5.44
N PRO A 63 -5.31 -14.43 -4.97
CA PRO A 63 -5.04 -15.86 -5.11
C PRO A 63 -5.12 -16.34 -6.56
N GLU A 64 -5.92 -15.66 -7.39
CA GLU A 64 -6.05 -15.93 -8.83
C GLU A 64 -4.92 -15.31 -9.65
N PHE A 65 -3.99 -14.59 -9.01
CA PHE A 65 -2.81 -14.02 -9.63
C PHE A 65 -3.13 -13.07 -10.80
N TYR A 66 -4.17 -12.25 -10.65
CA TYR A 66 -4.51 -11.19 -11.60
C TYR A 66 -3.32 -10.26 -11.82
N GLY A 67 -3.03 -9.95 -13.08
CA GLY A 67 -2.00 -8.97 -13.46
C GLY A 67 -2.44 -7.52 -13.27
N ASP A 68 -3.75 -7.26 -13.23
CA ASP A 68 -4.33 -5.94 -12.97
C ASP A 68 -4.65 -5.79 -11.46
N PRO A 69 -3.98 -4.88 -10.74
CA PRO A 69 -4.21 -4.62 -9.32
C PRO A 69 -5.65 -4.22 -8.98
N GLU A 70 -6.34 -3.50 -9.87
CA GLU A 70 -7.72 -3.06 -9.64
C GLU A 70 -8.68 -4.26 -9.71
N VAL A 71 -8.46 -5.16 -10.66
CA VAL A 71 -9.23 -6.41 -10.76
C VAL A 71 -9.02 -7.27 -9.52
N ALA A 72 -7.77 -7.41 -9.07
CA ALA A 72 -7.46 -8.13 -7.84
C ALA A 72 -8.15 -7.51 -6.61
N LEU A 73 -8.17 -6.17 -6.51
CA LEU A 73 -8.87 -5.47 -5.43
C LEU A 73 -10.36 -5.75 -5.47
N VAL A 74 -11.03 -5.55 -6.60
CA VAL A 74 -12.48 -5.75 -6.73
C VAL A 74 -12.87 -7.20 -6.47
N ASP A 75 -12.10 -8.17 -6.96
CA ASP A 75 -12.28 -9.59 -6.64
C ASP A 75 -12.14 -9.85 -5.12
N CYS A 76 -11.10 -9.30 -4.48
CA CYS A 76 -10.90 -9.44 -3.04
C CYS A 76 -12.09 -8.89 -2.23
N LEU A 77 -12.61 -7.72 -2.63
CA LEU A 77 -13.79 -7.11 -2.00
C LEU A 77 -15.03 -8.00 -2.13
N HIS A 78 -15.27 -8.58 -3.32
CA HIS A 78 -16.38 -9.51 -3.56
C HIS A 78 -16.25 -10.80 -2.75
N ARG A 79 -15.09 -11.45 -2.76
CA ARG A 79 -14.85 -12.70 -2.02
C ARG A 79 -15.06 -12.54 -0.51
N LYS A 80 -14.85 -11.33 0.01
CA LYS A 80 -15.05 -10.97 1.42
C LYS A 80 -16.42 -10.36 1.73
N ASN A 81 -17.30 -10.25 0.74
CA ASN A 81 -18.63 -9.62 0.88
C ASN A 81 -18.58 -8.17 1.38
N LEU A 82 -17.53 -7.43 1.01
CA LEU A 82 -17.33 -6.01 1.38
C LEU A 82 -18.05 -5.06 0.44
N VAL A 83 -18.44 -5.55 -0.74
CA VAL A 83 -19.22 -4.85 -1.75
C VAL A 83 -20.43 -5.71 -2.17
N PRO A 84 -21.52 -5.10 -2.64
CA PRO A 84 -22.64 -5.84 -3.22
C PRO A 84 -22.22 -6.63 -4.47
N GLN A 85 -22.89 -7.76 -4.75
CA GLN A 85 -22.61 -8.60 -5.92
C GLN A 85 -22.69 -7.88 -7.28
N HIS A 86 -23.43 -6.77 -7.36
CA HIS A 86 -23.53 -5.95 -8.58
C HIS A 86 -22.46 -4.86 -8.67
N TYR A 87 -21.53 -4.76 -7.71
CA TYR A 87 -20.41 -3.84 -7.77
C TYR A 87 -19.47 -4.25 -8.91
N THR A 88 -19.19 -3.32 -9.82
CA THR A 88 -18.44 -3.61 -11.05
C THR A 88 -17.11 -2.87 -11.09
N MET A 89 -16.22 -3.31 -11.99
CA MET A 89 -15.00 -2.59 -12.33
C MET A 89 -15.26 -1.16 -12.79
N ASP A 90 -16.33 -0.92 -13.56
CA ASP A 90 -16.68 0.42 -14.03
C ASP A 90 -17.10 1.33 -12.88
N GLN A 91 -17.83 0.79 -11.90
CA GLN A 91 -18.16 1.52 -10.68
C GLN A 91 -16.90 1.85 -9.88
N TYR A 92 -16.02 0.87 -9.66
CA TYR A 92 -14.75 1.09 -8.97
C TYR A 92 -13.91 2.18 -9.65
N ARG A 93 -13.73 2.11 -10.97
CA ARG A 93 -12.94 3.10 -11.71
C ARG A 93 -13.52 4.50 -11.61
N LYS A 94 -14.84 4.63 -11.68
CA LYS A 94 -15.51 5.92 -11.47
C LYS A 94 -15.28 6.47 -10.06
N GLU A 95 -15.38 5.63 -9.03
CA GLU A 95 -15.11 6.02 -7.64
C GLU A 95 -13.64 6.40 -7.44
N SER A 96 -12.72 5.64 -8.04
CA SER A 96 -11.28 5.90 -8.04
C SER A 96 -10.93 7.22 -8.74
N ASP A 97 -11.54 7.50 -9.90
CA ASP A 97 -11.35 8.77 -10.60
C ASP A 97 -11.84 9.96 -9.78
N LEU A 98 -12.95 9.81 -9.05
CA LEU A 98 -13.44 10.83 -8.12
C LEU A 98 -12.48 11.02 -6.94
N TYR A 99 -11.97 9.93 -6.37
CA TYR A 99 -10.96 9.95 -5.31
C TYR A 99 -9.69 10.69 -5.76
N MET A 100 -9.14 10.36 -6.93
CA MET A 100 -7.89 10.94 -7.44
C MET A 100 -7.98 12.45 -7.72
N ASN A 101 -9.19 12.95 -7.99
CA ASN A 101 -9.45 14.37 -8.24
C ASN A 101 -9.86 15.15 -6.98
N ASP A 102 -9.99 14.48 -5.83
CA ASP A 102 -10.43 15.08 -4.57
C ASP A 102 -9.24 15.33 -3.63
N THR A 103 -8.95 16.60 -3.37
CA THR A 103 -7.87 17.01 -2.47
C THR A 103 -8.34 17.26 -1.03
N SER A 104 -9.60 16.94 -0.71
CA SER A 104 -10.14 17.10 0.63
C SER A 104 -9.77 15.93 1.55
N GLU A 105 -9.94 16.13 2.85
CA GLU A 105 -9.80 15.06 3.86
C GLU A 105 -10.85 13.94 3.70
N HIS A 106 -11.90 14.20 2.93
CA HIS A 106 -13.00 13.29 2.65
C HIS A 106 -12.85 12.51 1.32
N ALA A 107 -11.67 12.55 0.68
CA ALA A 107 -11.46 11.88 -0.61
C ALA A 107 -11.85 10.39 -0.57
N PHE A 108 -11.65 9.70 0.55
CA PHE A 108 -12.02 8.29 0.67
C PHE A 108 -13.54 8.04 0.72
N ASP A 109 -14.35 9.05 1.03
CA ASP A 109 -15.83 8.94 1.05
C ASP A 109 -16.40 8.78 -0.38
N ARG A 110 -15.55 8.84 -1.42
CA ARG A 110 -15.91 8.57 -2.81
C ARG A 110 -16.12 7.08 -3.11
N PHE A 111 -15.51 6.19 -2.32
CA PHE A 111 -15.74 4.76 -2.44
C PHE A 111 -17.06 4.38 -1.76
N SER A 112 -17.82 3.48 -2.38
CA SER A 112 -19.10 3.00 -1.82
C SER A 112 -18.94 1.89 -0.77
N PHE A 113 -17.71 1.47 -0.48
CA PHE A 113 -17.36 0.49 0.54
C PHE A 113 -16.59 1.13 1.70
N ASP A 114 -16.64 0.50 2.87
CA ASP A 114 -15.95 1.00 4.06
C ASP A 114 -14.44 0.78 3.96
N ILE A 115 -13.70 1.85 3.71
CA ILE A 115 -12.23 1.88 3.64
C ILE A 115 -11.52 1.67 5.00
N ASN A 116 -12.26 1.72 6.11
CA ASN A 116 -11.74 1.47 7.45
C ASN A 116 -12.05 0.05 7.94
N ASP A 117 -12.89 -0.70 7.21
CA ASP A 117 -13.08 -2.11 7.49
C ASP A 117 -11.74 -2.86 7.39
N SER A 118 -11.51 -3.75 8.36
CA SER A 118 -10.27 -4.50 8.48
C SER A 118 -10.00 -5.34 7.22
N ASP A 119 -11.02 -6.01 6.71
CA ASP A 119 -10.90 -6.86 5.54
C ASP A 119 -10.72 -6.03 4.26
N THR A 120 -11.34 -4.84 4.15
CA THR A 120 -11.05 -3.87 3.08
C THR A 120 -9.59 -3.43 3.10
N LEU A 121 -9.06 -3.07 4.28
CA LEU A 121 -7.66 -2.67 4.45
C LEU A 121 -6.71 -3.79 4.02
N THR A 122 -7.03 -5.04 4.36
CA THR A 122 -6.27 -6.20 3.91
C THR A 122 -6.30 -6.33 2.39
N CYS A 123 -7.44 -6.18 1.73
CA CYS A 123 -7.51 -6.18 0.27
C CYS A 123 -6.63 -5.08 -0.33
N MET A 124 -6.80 -3.82 0.11
CA MET A 124 -6.02 -2.68 -0.39
C MET A 124 -4.52 -2.89 -0.20
N ALA A 125 -4.08 -3.33 0.99
CA ALA A 125 -2.67 -3.58 1.28
C ALA A 125 -2.01 -4.63 0.38
N THR A 126 -2.78 -5.63 -0.03
CA THR A 126 -2.27 -6.81 -0.75
C THR A 126 -2.38 -6.67 -2.26
N THR A 127 -3.33 -5.86 -2.76
CA THR A 127 -3.57 -5.70 -4.20
C THR A 127 -3.24 -4.29 -4.70
N ALA A 128 -3.71 -3.24 -4.02
CA ALA A 128 -3.58 -1.84 -4.43
C ALA A 128 -3.03 -0.94 -3.31
N PRO A 129 -1.79 -1.19 -2.81
CA PRO A 129 -1.25 -0.52 -1.62
C PRO A 129 -1.04 0.99 -1.80
N THR A 130 -1.04 1.49 -3.04
CA THR A 130 -0.96 2.93 -3.36
C THR A 130 -2.14 3.72 -2.80
N LEU A 131 -3.33 3.11 -2.69
CA LEU A 131 -4.50 3.75 -2.07
C LEU A 131 -4.30 4.01 -0.57
N LEU A 132 -3.33 3.34 0.06
CA LEU A 132 -3.00 3.54 1.48
C LEU A 132 -1.87 4.56 1.67
N GLN A 133 -1.30 5.12 0.59
CA GLN A 133 -0.22 6.09 0.67
C GLN A 133 -0.55 7.33 1.53
N PRO A 134 -1.77 7.92 1.48
CA PRO A 134 -2.11 9.06 2.34
C PRO A 134 -2.09 8.75 3.83
N ARG A 135 -2.13 7.47 4.22
CA ARG A 135 -2.07 7.02 5.62
C ARG A 135 -0.63 6.80 6.12
N LEU A 136 0.37 6.99 5.25
CA LEU A 136 1.76 6.72 5.60
C LEU A 136 2.40 7.89 6.34
N GLU A 137 3.15 7.55 7.39
CA GLU A 137 4.06 8.49 8.04
C GLU A 137 5.27 8.74 7.13
N ILE A 138 5.63 10.02 6.95
CA ILE A 138 6.85 10.40 6.25
C ILE A 138 8.05 10.08 7.13
N TRP A 139 8.93 9.21 6.63
CA TRP A 139 10.16 8.85 7.32
C TRP A 139 11.29 9.82 6.99
N LYS A 140 11.87 10.44 8.03
CA LYS A 140 13.10 11.23 7.94
C LYS A 140 14.32 10.36 8.33
N PRO A 141 15.09 9.85 7.36
CA PRO A 141 16.09 8.80 7.60
C PRO A 141 17.29 9.27 8.42
N LEU A 142 17.59 10.58 8.46
CA LEU A 142 18.74 11.15 9.14
C LEU A 142 18.39 12.11 10.30
N GLY A 143 17.11 12.21 10.67
CA GLY A 143 16.59 13.13 11.69
C GLY A 143 15.93 14.37 11.10
#